data_AF-A0A7J9AA09-F1
#
_entry.id   AF-A0A7J9AA09-F1
#
_cell.length_a   1.000
_cell.length_b   1.000
_cell.length_c   1.000
_cell.angle_alpha   90.00
_cell.angle_beta   90.00
_cell.angle_gamma   90.00
#
_symmetry.space_group_name_H-M   'P 1'
#
loop_
_entity.id
_entity.type
_entity.pdbx_description
1 polymer ?
#
loop_
_entity_poly.entity_id
_entity_poly.type
_entity_poly.pdbx_seq_one_letter_code
_entity_poly.pdbx_strand_id
1 'polypeptide(L)'
;MPPSRSSPPELRHVDPRIWRACAGSSVQIPTVNSRVYYFPQGHLEQVCGSTPKLSSLVLSRPLINCVISDVHYLADPRTDEVFVKLLLTPVETSRLPNQFLNVNGEVEDSDRNKIVSFAKVLTPSDANNGGGFSVPRFCADSVFPPLDYNADPPVQTLSVTDVRGGVWEFRHIYRGTPRRHLLTTGWSKFVNQKKLIAGDSVVFMRDCNWKMFIGVRRAMKAGEGGGDSGRWREPSDGGAMKGEGRGRMTAEAVAEAAEKAARGFPFEVVYYPRAGWTDFVARAVLVEAGISTYWAAGTRVKMAVETEDSSRLAWFQGTVMSAAVPDSGPWIGSPWRMLQVKVLRAQLFELWLFIVIRASFIWRVVDRSSK
;
A
#
# COMPACT_ATOMS: atom_id res chain seq x y z
N MET A 1 -18.51 -31.10 28.25
CA MET A 1 -17.25 -30.45 27.84
C MET A 1 -17.61 -29.13 27.18
N PRO A 2 -17.01 -27.99 27.57
CA PRO A 2 -17.15 -26.78 26.78
C PRO A 2 -16.41 -26.97 25.44
N PRO A 3 -16.89 -26.38 24.33
CA PRO A 3 -16.21 -26.47 23.06
C PRO A 3 -14.82 -25.84 23.17
N SER A 4 -13.80 -26.55 22.70
CA SER A 4 -12.43 -26.07 22.60
C SER A 4 -12.42 -24.74 21.86
N ARG A 5 -11.89 -23.68 22.49
CA ARG A 5 -11.58 -22.41 21.81
C ARG A 5 -10.73 -22.75 20.59
N SER A 6 -11.26 -22.50 19.39
CA SER A 6 -10.46 -22.55 18.18
C SER A 6 -9.27 -21.62 18.37
N SER A 7 -8.05 -22.14 18.18
CA SER A 7 -6.86 -21.30 18.11
C SER A 7 -7.10 -20.21 17.05
N PRO A 8 -6.77 -18.94 17.32
CA PRO A 8 -6.88 -17.91 16.31
C PRO A 8 -6.13 -18.34 15.03
N PRO A 9 -6.65 -18.03 13.83
CA PRO A 9 -6.04 -18.46 12.59
C PRO A 9 -4.58 -18.01 12.57
N GLU A 10 -3.68 -18.98 12.42
CA GLU A 10 -2.23 -18.74 12.39
C GLU A 10 -1.90 -17.78 11.26
N LEU A 11 -1.31 -16.62 11.59
CA LEU A 11 -0.94 -15.61 10.61
C LEU A 11 0.21 -16.16 9.77
N ARG A 12 -0.04 -16.36 8.47
CA ARG A 12 0.98 -16.88 7.56
C ARG A 12 1.95 -15.79 7.14
N HIS A 13 3.23 -16.06 7.34
CA HIS A 13 4.33 -15.29 6.77
C HIS A 13 4.37 -15.48 5.25
N VAL A 14 4.55 -14.38 4.54
CA VAL A 14 4.67 -14.32 3.08
C VAL A 14 6.12 -14.00 2.73
N ASP A 15 6.66 -14.68 1.71
CA ASP A 15 7.98 -14.33 1.16
C ASP A 15 8.00 -12.84 0.80
N PRO A 16 8.98 -12.05 1.30
CA PRO A 16 9.02 -10.60 1.08
C PRO A 16 8.96 -10.18 -0.39
N ARG A 17 9.48 -11.00 -1.32
CA ARG A 17 9.48 -10.72 -2.76
C ARG A 17 8.06 -10.82 -3.34
N ILE A 18 7.34 -11.87 -2.95
CA ILE A 18 5.93 -12.06 -3.32
C ILE A 18 5.06 -10.99 -2.66
N TRP A 19 5.32 -10.68 -1.39
CA TRP A 19 4.63 -9.63 -0.66
C TRP A 19 4.78 -8.27 -1.34
N ARG A 20 6.00 -7.87 -1.74
CA ARG A 20 6.27 -6.60 -2.43
C ARG A 20 5.56 -6.52 -3.78
N ALA A 21 5.61 -7.58 -4.58
CA ALA A 21 4.90 -7.64 -5.85
C ALA A 21 3.37 -7.54 -5.64
N CYS A 22 2.84 -8.18 -4.60
CA CYS A 22 1.43 -8.04 -4.20
C CYS A 22 1.10 -6.63 -3.71
N ALA A 23 1.97 -5.97 -2.96
CA ALA A 23 1.74 -4.65 -2.37
C ALA A 23 1.71 -3.53 -3.41
N GLY A 24 2.55 -3.61 -4.45
CA GLY A 24 2.69 -2.56 -5.47
C GLY A 24 4.09 -1.99 -5.51
N SER A 25 4.47 -1.52 -6.69
CA SER A 25 5.81 -0.99 -6.96
C SER A 25 6.10 0.31 -6.19
N SER A 26 5.04 1.03 -5.79
CA SER A 26 5.13 2.28 -5.05
C SER A 26 5.35 2.09 -3.55
N VAL A 27 5.21 0.88 -3.02
CA VAL A 27 5.30 0.58 -1.59
C VAL A 27 6.74 0.26 -1.20
N GLN A 28 7.31 1.06 -0.31
CA GLN A 28 8.63 0.82 0.26
C GLN A 28 8.53 0.63 1.77
N ILE A 29 8.80 -0.59 2.24
CA ILE A 29 8.82 -0.91 3.67
C ILE A 29 10.23 -0.68 4.21
N PRO A 30 10.41 0.15 5.25
CA PRO A 30 11.70 0.30 5.91
C PRO A 30 12.25 -1.03 6.45
N THR A 31 13.57 -1.22 6.40
CA THR A 31 14.24 -2.43 6.86
C THR A 31 14.44 -2.44 8.37
N VAL A 32 14.65 -3.63 8.95
CA VAL A 32 15.04 -3.78 10.36
C VAL A 32 16.33 -2.98 10.63
N ASN A 33 16.41 -2.38 11.81
CA ASN A 33 17.46 -1.48 12.27
C ASN A 33 17.56 -0.13 11.53
N SER A 34 16.62 0.20 10.64
CA SER A 34 16.56 1.52 10.01
C SER A 34 15.87 2.56 10.90
N ARG A 35 16.32 3.82 10.81
CA ARG A 35 15.67 4.96 11.47
C ARG A 35 14.44 5.42 10.71
N VAL A 36 13.35 5.64 11.44
CA VAL A 36 12.07 6.10 10.90
C VAL A 36 11.45 7.14 11.84
N TYR A 37 10.58 7.98 11.30
CA TYR A 37 9.64 8.75 12.09
C TYR A 37 8.26 8.13 12.01
N TYR A 38 7.64 7.97 13.18
CA TYR A 38 6.24 7.62 13.32
C TYR A 38 5.41 8.90 13.51
N PHE A 39 4.32 9.00 12.72
CA PHE A 39 3.36 10.09 12.73
C PHE A 39 2.01 9.60 13.29
N PRO A 40 1.70 9.85 14.57
CA PRO A 40 0.42 9.44 15.15
C PRO A 40 -0.78 10.02 14.37
N GLN A 41 -0.69 11.28 13.93
CA GLN A 41 -1.70 11.92 13.09
C GLN A 41 -1.99 11.12 11.81
N GLY A 42 -0.94 10.68 11.11
CA GLY A 42 -1.07 9.88 9.90
C GLY A 42 -1.58 8.46 10.14
N HIS A 43 -1.28 7.88 11.30
CA HIS A 43 -1.80 6.57 11.69
C HIS A 43 -3.31 6.63 11.96
N LEU A 44 -3.79 7.73 12.55
CA LEU A 44 -5.22 7.94 12.81
C LEU A 44 -6.04 8.13 11.53
N GLU A 45 -5.46 8.74 10.49
CA GLU A 45 -6.09 8.82 9.17
C GLU A 45 -6.38 7.43 8.56
N GLN A 46 -5.81 6.36 9.11
CA GLN A 46 -6.01 4.99 8.65
C GLN A 46 -7.19 4.26 9.26
N VAL A 47 -7.78 4.82 10.31
CA VAL A 47 -8.92 4.24 10.99
C VAL A 47 -10.21 4.70 10.32
N CYS A 48 -11.12 3.76 10.06
CA CYS A 48 -12.49 4.09 9.71
C CYS A 48 -13.35 4.05 10.98
N GLY A 49 -14.01 5.16 11.32
CA GLY A 49 -14.90 5.22 12.48
C GLY A 49 -14.69 6.47 13.33
N SER A 50 -15.10 6.40 14.59
CA SER A 50 -14.93 7.47 15.56
C SER A 50 -13.45 7.73 15.83
N THR A 51 -13.08 9.00 15.91
CA THR A 51 -11.74 9.42 16.33
C THR A 51 -11.53 9.03 17.80
N PRO A 52 -10.46 8.28 18.13
CA PRO A 52 -10.18 7.93 19.51
C PRO A 52 -9.80 9.19 20.30
N LYS A 53 -10.11 9.20 21.60
CA LYS A 53 -9.59 10.21 22.52
C LYS A 53 -8.11 9.92 22.78
N LEU A 54 -7.25 10.88 22.46
CA LEU A 54 -5.80 10.80 22.69
C LEU A 54 -5.40 11.63 23.91
N SER A 55 -4.36 11.22 24.62
CA SER A 55 -3.81 12.03 25.70
C SER A 55 -3.07 13.27 25.17
N SER A 56 -2.93 14.28 26.03
CA SER A 56 -2.09 15.45 25.76
C SER A 56 -0.62 15.09 25.47
N LEU A 57 -0.16 13.94 25.97
CA LEU A 57 1.20 13.45 25.71
C LEU A 57 1.38 13.04 24.24
N VAL A 58 0.39 12.35 23.66
CA VAL A 58 0.40 12.02 22.22
C VAL A 58 0.35 13.28 21.37
N LEU A 59 -0.55 14.22 21.72
CA LEU A 59 -0.74 15.47 20.98
C LEU A 59 0.50 16.38 21.00
N SER A 60 1.26 16.38 22.10
CA SER A 60 2.53 17.10 22.21
C SER A 60 3.71 16.41 21.49
N ARG A 61 3.51 15.21 20.94
CA ARG A 61 4.51 14.43 20.20
C ARG A 61 4.00 14.04 18.80
N PRO A 62 3.79 15.01 17.90
CA PRO A 62 3.30 14.76 16.53
C PRO A 62 4.28 13.98 15.65
N LEU A 63 5.56 13.93 16.05
CA LEU A 63 6.66 13.34 15.31
C LEU A 63 7.56 12.55 16.27
N ILE A 64 7.59 11.22 16.17
CA ILE A 64 8.32 10.35 17.10
C ILE A 64 9.43 9.60 16.35
N ASN A 65 10.70 9.86 16.71
CA ASN A 65 11.85 9.17 16.14
C ASN A 65 11.94 7.73 16.68
N CYS A 66 12.07 6.75 15.79
CA CYS A 66 12.05 5.34 16.12
C CYS A 66 13.10 4.55 15.31
N VAL A 67 13.41 3.34 15.77
CA VAL A 67 14.11 2.32 14.99
C VAL A 67 13.17 1.15 14.75
N ILE A 68 13.19 0.59 13.54
CA ILE A 68 12.46 -0.65 13.21
C ILE A 68 13.17 -1.81 13.91
N SER A 69 12.48 -2.44 14.86
CA SER A 69 12.98 -3.61 15.59
C SER A 69 12.67 -4.92 14.87
N ASP A 70 11.51 -5.01 14.20
CA ASP A 70 11.14 -6.19 13.42
C ASP A 70 10.12 -5.85 12.30
N VAL A 71 10.05 -6.70 11.27
CA VAL A 71 9.15 -6.57 10.11
C VAL A 71 8.53 -7.92 9.76
N HIS A 72 7.20 -8.04 9.92
CA HIS A 72 6.46 -9.25 9.57
C HIS A 72 5.60 -9.04 8.32
N TYR A 73 5.99 -9.64 7.21
CA TYR A 73 5.21 -9.69 5.97
C TYR A 73 4.15 -10.78 6.05
N LEU A 74 2.87 -10.41 6.02
CA LEU A 74 1.75 -11.30 6.33
C LEU A 74 0.64 -11.20 5.27
N ALA A 75 -0.26 -12.18 5.28
CA ALA A 75 -1.49 -12.17 4.50
C ALA A 75 -2.71 -12.30 5.41
N ASP A 76 -3.74 -11.49 5.18
CA ASP A 76 -4.97 -11.52 5.95
C ASP A 76 -5.75 -12.81 5.63
N PRO A 77 -6.07 -13.65 6.63
CA PRO A 77 -6.71 -14.95 6.40
C PRO A 77 -8.15 -14.83 5.87
N ARG A 78 -8.78 -13.65 5.99
CA ARG A 78 -10.16 -13.41 5.55
C ARG A 78 -10.19 -12.71 4.20
N THR A 79 -9.31 -11.74 3.96
CA THR A 79 -9.35 -10.92 2.73
C THR A 79 -8.34 -11.32 1.67
N ASP A 80 -7.34 -12.15 2.01
CA ASP A 80 -6.18 -12.48 1.17
C ASP A 80 -5.32 -11.25 0.79
N GLU A 81 -5.56 -10.11 1.44
CA GLU A 81 -4.72 -8.91 1.24
C GLU A 81 -3.43 -9.07 2.02
N VAL A 82 -2.34 -8.67 1.37
CA VAL A 82 -1.04 -8.58 2.04
C VAL A 82 -1.02 -7.38 2.98
N PHE A 83 -0.43 -7.57 4.16
CA PHE A 83 -0.20 -6.51 5.13
C PHE A 83 1.14 -6.73 5.84
N VAL A 84 1.69 -5.70 6.46
CA VAL A 84 2.94 -5.81 7.22
C VAL A 84 2.72 -5.34 8.65
N LYS A 85 3.36 -6.00 9.61
CA LYS A 85 3.49 -5.51 10.98
C LYS A 85 4.90 -5.01 11.19
N LEU A 86 5.01 -3.80 11.71
CA LEU A 86 6.29 -3.19 12.06
C LEU A 86 6.34 -3.06 13.58
N LEU A 87 7.41 -3.57 14.18
CA LEU A 87 7.73 -3.32 15.58
C LEU A 87 8.68 -2.13 15.65
N LEU A 88 8.27 -1.06 16.33
CA LEU A 88 9.04 0.17 16.46
C LEU A 88 9.48 0.38 17.90
N THR A 89 10.70 0.85 18.07
CA THR A 89 11.22 1.29 19.37
C THR A 89 11.55 2.78 19.30
N PRO A 90 10.87 3.64 20.09
CA PRO A 90 11.20 5.06 20.17
C PRO A 90 12.65 5.28 20.64
N VAL A 91 13.33 6.25 20.04
CA VAL A 91 14.73 6.58 20.35
C VAL A 91 14.91 8.08 20.57
N GLU A 92 15.71 8.45 21.57
CA GLU A 92 16.16 9.83 21.75
C GLU A 92 17.26 10.15 20.74
N THR A 93 17.13 11.26 20.01
CA THR A 93 18.08 11.69 18.98
C THR A 93 19.51 11.84 19.50
N SER A 94 19.68 12.17 20.78
CA SER A 94 20.99 12.33 21.45
C SER A 94 21.71 11.01 21.75
N ARG A 95 20.98 9.89 21.78
CA ARG A 95 21.52 8.57 22.18
C ARG A 95 21.84 7.66 21.01
N LEU A 96 21.80 8.17 19.78
CA LEU A 96 22.06 7.34 18.60
C LEU A 96 23.57 7.14 18.41
N PRO A 97 24.10 5.92 18.53
CA PRO A 97 25.43 5.62 18.01
C PRO A 97 25.43 5.84 16.49
N ASN A 98 26.57 6.28 15.96
CA ASN A 98 26.86 6.41 14.51
C ASN A 98 26.65 5.12 13.68
N GLN A 99 26.19 4.04 14.30
CA GLN A 99 25.94 2.71 13.72
C GLN A 99 24.58 2.57 13.01
N PHE A 100 23.63 3.49 13.24
CA PHE A 100 22.33 3.50 12.52
C PHE A 100 22.37 4.33 11.23
N LEU A 101 23.53 4.87 10.88
CA LEU A 101 23.76 5.59 9.63
C LEU A 101 23.88 4.56 8.50
N ASN A 102 22.93 4.63 7.57
CA ASN A 102 23.08 4.08 6.23
C ASN A 102 23.26 2.56 6.13
N VAL A 103 22.29 1.78 6.61
CA VAL A 103 21.94 0.54 5.88
C VAL A 103 21.04 0.91 4.70
N ASN A 104 21.52 1.83 3.85
CA ASN A 104 21.10 1.86 2.45
C ASN A 104 21.92 0.79 1.74
N GLY A 105 21.71 -0.47 2.14
CA GLY A 105 21.81 -1.53 1.17
C GLY A 105 20.60 -1.33 0.25
N GLU A 106 20.72 -0.46 -0.74
CA GLU A 106 20.19 -0.83 -2.05
C GLU A 106 20.94 -2.12 -2.38
N VAL A 107 20.43 -3.25 -1.88
CA VAL A 107 20.91 -4.55 -2.30
C VAL A 107 20.57 -4.52 -3.78
N GLU A 108 21.59 -4.32 -4.61
CA GLU A 108 21.49 -4.48 -6.04
C GLU A 108 20.72 -5.77 -6.24
N ASP A 109 19.49 -5.64 -6.75
CA ASP A 109 18.57 -6.75 -6.95
C ASP A 109 19.22 -7.65 -7.98
N SER A 110 20.06 -8.59 -7.52
CA SER A 110 20.67 -9.57 -8.41
C SER A 110 19.50 -10.20 -9.15
N ASP A 111 19.64 -10.41 -10.46
CA ASP A 111 18.56 -10.85 -11.35
C ASP A 111 17.84 -12.13 -10.86
N ARG A 112 18.48 -12.89 -9.96
CA ARG A 112 17.93 -14.06 -9.25
C ARG A 112 16.82 -13.76 -8.23
N ASN A 113 16.64 -12.51 -7.77
CA ASN A 113 15.61 -12.11 -6.81
C ASN A 113 14.42 -11.38 -7.43
N LYS A 114 14.48 -11.14 -8.74
CA LYS A 114 13.46 -10.38 -9.46
C LYS A 114 12.19 -11.19 -9.64
N ILE A 115 11.07 -10.64 -9.16
CA ILE A 115 9.73 -11.13 -9.47
C ILE A 115 9.20 -10.33 -10.66
N VAL A 116 8.80 -11.02 -11.72
CA VAL A 116 8.05 -10.39 -12.81
C VAL A 116 6.59 -10.43 -12.42
N SER A 117 5.93 -9.27 -12.31
CA SER A 117 4.54 -9.18 -11.88
C SER A 117 3.69 -8.34 -12.81
N PHE A 118 2.42 -8.69 -12.90
CA PHE A 118 1.41 -7.91 -13.61
C PHE A 118 0.12 -7.85 -12.79
N ALA A 119 -0.36 -6.63 -12.54
CA ALA A 119 -1.64 -6.40 -11.87
C ALA A 119 -2.72 -6.06 -12.89
N LYS A 120 -3.92 -6.61 -12.69
CA LYS A 120 -5.10 -6.22 -13.45
C LYS A 120 -6.27 -5.95 -12.53
N VAL A 121 -6.85 -4.76 -12.67
CA VAL A 121 -8.17 -4.43 -12.14
C VAL A 121 -9.22 -5.28 -12.87
N LEU A 122 -10.04 -5.99 -12.10
CA LEU A 122 -11.09 -6.87 -12.62
C LEU A 122 -12.23 -6.03 -13.18
N THR A 123 -12.60 -6.31 -14.42
CA THR A 123 -13.82 -5.75 -15.01
C THR A 123 -15.05 -6.55 -14.53
N PRO A 124 -16.28 -6.04 -14.74
CA PRO A 124 -17.49 -6.81 -14.47
C PRO A 124 -17.53 -8.17 -15.17
N SER A 125 -16.95 -8.30 -16.36
CA SER A 125 -16.89 -9.59 -17.08
C SER A 125 -15.88 -10.56 -16.50
N ASP A 126 -14.82 -10.07 -15.85
CA ASP A 126 -13.85 -10.95 -15.18
C ASP A 126 -14.40 -11.47 -13.85
N ALA A 127 -15.22 -10.68 -13.14
CA ALA A 127 -15.73 -11.01 -11.81
C ALA A 127 -17.13 -11.67 -11.81
N ASN A 128 -17.67 -12.02 -12.99
CA ASN A 128 -19.00 -12.63 -13.09
C ASN A 128 -18.97 -14.15 -12.83
N ASN A 129 -20.10 -14.69 -12.38
CA ASN A 129 -20.26 -16.12 -12.15
C ASN A 129 -20.47 -16.84 -13.49
N GLY A 130 -19.38 -17.34 -14.07
CA GLY A 130 -19.40 -18.15 -15.30
C GLY A 130 -18.59 -17.60 -16.47
N GLY A 131 -18.04 -16.39 -16.35
CA GLY A 131 -17.08 -15.85 -17.32
C GLY A 131 -15.65 -16.29 -17.07
N GLY A 132 -14.79 -15.97 -18.04
CA GLY A 132 -13.34 -16.15 -17.96
C GLY A 132 -12.63 -14.82 -17.72
N PHE A 133 -11.38 -14.89 -17.29
CA PHE A 133 -10.52 -13.73 -17.13
C PHE A 133 -9.88 -13.37 -18.47
N SER A 134 -10.02 -12.11 -18.89
CA SER A 134 -9.31 -11.62 -20.07
C SER A 134 -7.87 -11.26 -19.74
N VAL A 135 -6.91 -12.07 -20.16
CA VAL A 135 -5.49 -11.83 -19.86
C VAL A 135 -4.93 -10.77 -20.81
N PRO A 136 -4.38 -9.65 -20.33
CA PRO A 136 -3.69 -8.70 -21.19
C PRO A 136 -2.46 -9.34 -21.84
N ARG A 137 -2.21 -9.01 -23.12
CA ARG A 137 -1.12 -9.63 -23.89
C ARG A 137 0.24 -9.51 -23.19
N PHE A 138 0.54 -8.34 -22.63
CA PHE A 138 1.77 -8.12 -21.86
C PHE A 138 1.92 -9.12 -20.69
N CYS A 139 0.84 -9.45 -19.98
CA CYS A 139 0.87 -10.44 -18.91
C CYS A 139 1.17 -11.85 -19.46
N ALA A 140 0.52 -12.23 -20.55
CA ALA A 140 0.72 -13.54 -21.17
C ALA A 140 2.16 -13.71 -21.66
N ASP A 141 2.76 -12.66 -22.23
CA ASP A 141 4.10 -12.71 -22.81
C ASP A 141 5.22 -12.59 -21.75
N SER A 142 4.98 -11.92 -20.61
CA SER A 142 6.02 -11.65 -19.59
C SER A 142 5.97 -12.53 -18.34
N VAL A 143 4.75 -12.93 -17.91
CA VAL A 143 4.54 -13.66 -16.65
C VAL A 143 4.25 -15.13 -16.89
N PHE A 144 3.47 -15.48 -17.93
CA PHE A 144 3.05 -16.87 -18.14
C PHE A 144 4.11 -17.67 -18.91
N PRO A 145 4.15 -19.01 -18.75
CA PRO A 145 4.91 -19.87 -19.64
C PRO A 145 4.48 -19.66 -21.10
N PRO A 146 5.42 -19.70 -22.07
CA PRO A 146 5.11 -19.56 -23.49
C PRO A 146 4.07 -20.59 -23.94
N LEU A 147 3.05 -20.10 -24.64
CA LEU A 147 2.00 -20.94 -25.21
C LEU A 147 2.46 -21.51 -26.57
N ASP A 148 2.18 -22.78 -26.85
CA ASP A 148 2.39 -23.33 -28.19
C ASP A 148 1.28 -22.85 -29.13
N TYR A 149 1.61 -21.89 -29.99
CA TYR A 149 0.69 -21.31 -30.96
C TYR A 149 0.43 -22.20 -32.19
N ASN A 150 1.17 -23.30 -32.34
CA ASN A 150 0.95 -24.26 -33.44
C ASN A 150 -0.18 -25.25 -33.13
N ALA A 151 -0.55 -25.40 -31.85
CA ALA A 151 -1.70 -26.20 -31.45
C ALA A 151 -3.04 -25.54 -31.84
N ASP A 152 -4.10 -26.32 -32.04
CA ASP A 152 -5.45 -25.82 -32.31
C ASP A 152 -6.50 -26.41 -31.35
N PRO A 153 -7.06 -25.61 -30.40
CA PRO A 153 -6.64 -24.26 -30.05
C PRO A 153 -5.35 -24.26 -29.18
N PRO A 154 -4.53 -23.19 -29.22
CA PRO A 154 -3.40 -23.03 -28.29
C PRO A 154 -3.87 -22.99 -26.83
N VAL A 155 -3.44 -23.95 -26.01
CA VAL A 155 -3.93 -24.13 -24.62
C VAL A 155 -2.84 -24.69 -23.70
N GLN A 156 -2.84 -24.26 -22.43
CA GLN A 156 -2.02 -24.84 -21.37
C GLN A 156 -2.72 -24.76 -20.00
N THR A 157 -2.27 -25.56 -19.05
CA THR A 157 -2.69 -25.47 -17.64
C THR A 157 -1.63 -24.69 -16.85
N LEU A 158 -2.05 -23.64 -16.17
CA LEU A 158 -1.20 -22.87 -15.26
C LEU A 158 -1.45 -23.33 -13.83
N SER A 159 -0.40 -23.67 -13.09
CA SER A 159 -0.45 -23.94 -11.66
C SER A 159 0.13 -22.76 -10.90
N VAL A 160 -0.68 -22.10 -10.07
CA VAL A 160 -0.36 -20.80 -9.45
C VAL A 160 -0.61 -20.86 -7.95
N THR A 161 0.38 -20.46 -7.15
CA THR A 161 0.28 -20.49 -5.68
C THR A 161 -0.18 -19.13 -5.14
N ASP A 162 -1.22 -19.09 -4.31
CA ASP A 162 -1.65 -17.85 -3.67
C ASP A 162 -0.76 -17.45 -2.48
N VAL A 163 -0.94 -16.24 -1.96
CA VAL A 163 -0.17 -15.72 -0.80
C VAL A 163 -0.34 -16.52 0.49
N ARG A 164 -1.35 -17.39 0.56
CA ARG A 164 -1.56 -18.31 1.68
C ARG A 164 -1.02 -19.71 1.40
N GLY A 165 -0.38 -19.94 0.25
CA GLY A 165 0.18 -21.23 -0.15
C GLY A 165 -0.84 -22.19 -0.81
N GLY A 166 -2.07 -21.74 -1.08
CA GLY A 166 -3.06 -22.53 -1.81
C GLY A 166 -2.73 -22.58 -3.29
N VAL A 167 -2.79 -23.77 -3.90
CA VAL A 167 -2.50 -23.96 -5.32
C VAL A 167 -3.79 -23.90 -6.15
N TRP A 168 -3.73 -23.16 -7.24
CA TRP A 168 -4.83 -22.92 -8.16
C TRP A 168 -4.43 -23.32 -9.57
N GLU A 169 -5.28 -24.11 -10.22
CA GLU A 169 -5.09 -24.48 -11.63
C GLU A 169 -6.02 -23.68 -12.52
N PHE A 170 -5.45 -23.06 -13.56
CA PHE A 170 -6.19 -22.29 -14.55
C PHE A 170 -5.93 -22.81 -15.95
N ARG A 171 -7.01 -23.01 -16.72
CA ARG A 171 -6.89 -23.27 -18.16
C ARG A 171 -6.65 -21.96 -18.91
N HIS A 172 -5.41 -21.74 -19.38
CA HIS A 172 -5.03 -20.64 -20.25
C HIS A 172 -5.22 -21.04 -21.72
N ILE A 173 -5.98 -20.25 -22.47
CA ILE A 173 -6.30 -20.52 -23.88
C ILE A 173 -6.22 -19.23 -24.71
N TYR A 174 -5.68 -19.33 -25.93
CA TYR A 174 -5.66 -18.24 -26.89
C TYR A 174 -6.67 -18.51 -28.01
N ARG A 175 -7.81 -17.82 -27.99
CA ARG A 175 -8.95 -18.10 -28.89
C ARG A 175 -9.82 -16.87 -29.16
N GLY A 176 -10.87 -17.05 -29.96
CA GLY A 176 -11.86 -16.02 -30.30
C GLY A 176 -11.48 -15.20 -31.52
N THR A 177 -12.34 -14.26 -31.90
CA THR A 177 -12.17 -13.41 -33.08
C THR A 177 -12.46 -11.94 -32.72
N PRO A 178 -11.45 -11.06 -32.62
CA PRO A 178 -10.02 -11.34 -32.73
C PRO A 178 -9.51 -12.24 -31.59
N ARG A 179 -8.41 -12.97 -31.82
CA ARG A 179 -7.84 -13.89 -30.82
C ARG A 179 -7.33 -13.13 -29.59
N ARG A 180 -7.64 -13.66 -28.40
CA ARG A 180 -7.28 -13.09 -27.09
C ARG A 180 -6.87 -14.19 -26.12
N HIS A 181 -6.04 -13.84 -25.14
CA HIS A 181 -5.66 -14.73 -24.04
C HIS A 181 -6.76 -14.73 -22.97
N LEU A 182 -7.16 -15.92 -22.52
CA LEU A 182 -8.22 -16.10 -21.54
C LEU A 182 -7.80 -17.13 -20.49
N LEU A 183 -8.14 -16.88 -19.22
CA LEU A 183 -8.25 -17.96 -18.23
C LEU A 183 -9.72 -18.39 -18.15
N THR A 184 -9.96 -19.69 -18.29
CA THR A 184 -11.32 -20.25 -18.36
C THR A 184 -11.59 -21.15 -17.16
N THR A 185 -11.41 -22.47 -17.31
CA THR A 185 -11.56 -23.43 -16.20
C THR A 185 -10.68 -23.02 -15.02
N GLY A 186 -11.23 -23.09 -13.81
CA GLY A 186 -10.58 -22.71 -12.56
C GLY A 186 -10.80 -21.25 -12.15
N TRP A 187 -10.99 -20.33 -13.10
CA TRP A 187 -11.10 -18.90 -12.80
C TRP A 187 -12.34 -18.54 -11.96
N SER A 188 -13.53 -18.99 -12.37
CA SER A 188 -14.77 -18.71 -11.64
C SER A 188 -14.75 -19.28 -10.22
N LYS A 189 -14.12 -20.45 -10.01
CA LYS A 189 -13.89 -21.02 -8.67
C LYS A 189 -13.00 -20.11 -7.83
N PHE A 190 -11.91 -19.59 -8.39
CA PHE A 190 -11.04 -18.63 -7.72
C PHE A 190 -11.78 -17.36 -7.32
N VAL A 191 -12.50 -16.72 -8.26
CA VAL A 191 -13.32 -15.52 -8.00
C VAL A 191 -14.31 -15.75 -6.86
N ASN A 192 -15.06 -16.86 -6.90
CA ASN A 192 -16.06 -17.18 -5.91
C ASN A 192 -15.47 -17.44 -4.52
N GLN A 193 -14.43 -18.27 -4.44
CA GLN A 193 -13.82 -18.64 -3.17
C GLN A 193 -13.07 -17.46 -2.54
N LYS A 194 -12.44 -16.61 -3.37
CA LYS A 194 -11.79 -15.38 -2.94
C LYS A 194 -12.76 -14.20 -2.80
N LYS A 195 -14.05 -14.36 -3.12
CA LYS A 195 -15.08 -13.31 -3.05
C LYS A 195 -14.65 -12.03 -3.79
N LEU A 196 -14.05 -12.17 -4.97
CA LEU A 196 -13.58 -11.03 -5.76
C LEU A 196 -14.76 -10.32 -6.42
N ILE A 197 -14.65 -9.00 -6.56
CA ILE A 197 -15.63 -8.16 -7.25
C ILE A 197 -14.96 -7.33 -8.34
N ALA A 198 -15.76 -6.76 -9.25
CA ALA A 198 -15.25 -5.76 -10.19
C ALA A 198 -14.61 -4.58 -9.42
N GLY A 199 -13.45 -4.13 -9.89
CA GLY A 199 -12.61 -3.14 -9.21
C GLY A 199 -11.53 -3.75 -8.31
N ASP A 200 -11.70 -4.97 -7.77
CA ASP A 200 -10.58 -5.66 -7.13
C ASP A 200 -9.46 -5.89 -8.17
N SER A 201 -8.22 -6.03 -7.74
CA SER A 201 -7.10 -6.37 -8.61
C SER A 201 -6.57 -7.76 -8.30
N VAL A 202 -6.19 -8.49 -9.34
CA VAL A 202 -5.36 -9.70 -9.23
C VAL A 202 -3.96 -9.41 -9.70
N VAL A 203 -2.96 -9.94 -8.99
CA VAL A 203 -1.55 -9.77 -9.31
C VAL A 203 -0.96 -11.12 -9.66
N PHE A 204 -0.65 -11.34 -10.93
CA PHE A 204 0.09 -12.53 -11.36
C PHE A 204 1.58 -12.27 -11.24
N MET A 205 2.32 -13.24 -10.73
CA MET A 205 3.75 -13.13 -10.45
C MET A 205 4.48 -14.38 -10.91
N ARG A 206 5.73 -14.22 -11.34
CA ARG A 206 6.64 -15.30 -11.67
C ARG A 206 8.02 -15.03 -11.08
N ASP A 207 8.62 -16.04 -10.45
CA ASP A 207 10.01 -16.00 -10.00
C ASP A 207 11.00 -16.51 -11.07
N CYS A 208 12.29 -16.43 -10.77
CA CYS A 208 13.36 -16.89 -11.65
C CYS A 208 13.33 -18.42 -11.94
N ASN A 209 12.66 -19.20 -11.09
CA ASN A 209 12.49 -20.65 -11.24
C ASN A 209 11.20 -21.02 -11.98
N TRP A 210 10.53 -20.05 -12.62
CA TRP A 210 9.24 -20.23 -13.29
C TRP A 210 8.08 -20.64 -12.38
N LYS A 211 8.25 -20.52 -11.05
CA LYS A 211 7.15 -20.73 -10.12
C LYS A 211 6.21 -19.53 -10.18
N MET A 212 4.93 -19.81 -10.35
CA MET A 212 3.89 -18.79 -10.47
C MET A 212 3.17 -18.55 -9.15
N PHE A 213 2.84 -17.28 -8.90
CA PHE A 213 2.08 -16.85 -7.74
C PHE A 213 0.92 -15.91 -8.13
N ILE A 214 -0.10 -15.85 -7.27
CA ILE A 214 -1.25 -14.93 -7.42
C ILE A 214 -1.57 -14.21 -6.12
N GLY A 215 -1.67 -12.88 -6.21
CA GLY A 215 -2.07 -11.99 -5.13
C GLY A 215 -3.39 -11.29 -5.42
N VAL A 216 -4.00 -10.69 -4.40
CA VAL A 216 -5.24 -9.91 -4.51
C VAL A 216 -5.04 -8.55 -3.85
N ARG A 217 -5.56 -7.49 -4.47
CA ARG A 217 -5.73 -6.15 -3.88
C ARG A 217 -7.21 -5.81 -3.92
N ARG A 218 -7.81 -5.36 -2.82
CA ARG A 218 -9.25 -5.06 -2.81
C ARG A 218 -9.52 -3.63 -3.23
N ALA A 219 -10.60 -3.43 -4.00
CA ALA A 219 -11.14 -2.11 -4.26
C ALA A 219 -11.65 -1.48 -2.96
N MET A 220 -11.48 -0.16 -2.84
CA MET A 220 -12.23 0.61 -1.85
C MET A 220 -13.66 0.80 -2.32
N LYS A 221 -14.63 0.72 -1.41
CA LYS A 221 -15.97 1.26 -1.69
C LYS A 221 -15.83 2.78 -1.79
N ALA A 222 -16.32 3.37 -2.88
CA ALA A 222 -16.44 4.82 -3.02
C ALA A 222 -17.21 5.37 -1.81
N GLY A 223 -16.51 6.10 -0.94
CA GLY A 223 -16.99 6.52 0.38
C GLY A 223 -15.99 6.28 1.52
N GLU A 224 -14.99 5.41 1.33
CA GLU A 224 -14.01 5.07 2.37
C GLU A 224 -12.59 5.62 2.10
N GLY A 225 -12.41 6.36 1.00
CA GLY A 225 -11.11 6.89 0.58
C GLY A 225 -11.21 8.19 -0.21
N GLY A 226 -11.43 9.30 0.50
CA GLY A 226 -11.11 10.66 0.03
C GLY A 226 -12.11 11.32 -0.93
N GLY A 227 -12.79 12.36 -0.46
CA GLY A 227 -13.58 13.24 -1.33
C GLY A 227 -14.50 14.28 -0.71
N ASP A 228 -14.43 14.60 0.58
CA ASP A 228 -14.90 15.88 1.16
C ASP A 228 -14.33 16.07 2.58
N SER A 229 -13.01 16.20 2.71
CA SER A 229 -12.36 16.51 3.99
C SER A 229 -12.22 18.03 4.15
N GLY A 230 -13.35 18.73 4.11
CA GLY A 230 -13.42 20.20 4.14
C GLY A 230 -14.52 20.80 5.00
N ARG A 231 -15.32 20.00 5.72
CA ARG A 231 -16.33 20.57 6.63
C ARG A 231 -16.47 19.71 7.88
N TRP A 232 -16.12 20.30 9.03
CA TRP A 232 -16.63 19.86 10.32
C TRP A 232 -18.15 19.69 10.18
N ARG A 233 -18.63 18.44 10.14
CA ARG A 233 -20.06 18.13 10.10
C ARG A 233 -20.42 17.54 11.46
N GLU A 234 -21.25 18.27 12.19
CA GLU A 234 -21.95 17.84 13.40
C GLU A 234 -22.64 16.47 13.20
N PRO A 235 -22.80 15.65 14.23
CA PRO A 235 -23.32 14.30 14.09
C PRO A 235 -24.81 14.34 13.74
N SER A 236 -25.17 13.80 12.57
CA SER A 236 -26.55 13.48 12.25
C SER A 236 -26.76 11.98 12.36
N ASP A 237 -27.73 11.64 13.21
CA ASP A 237 -28.22 10.30 13.51
C ASP A 237 -28.85 9.66 12.27
N GLY A 238 -28.45 8.42 11.93
CA GLY A 238 -29.09 7.69 10.84
C GLY A 238 -28.32 6.49 10.27
N GLY A 239 -28.68 5.29 10.72
CA GLY A 239 -28.66 4.08 9.90
C GLY A 239 -27.32 3.36 9.71
N ALA A 240 -26.73 2.84 10.79
CA ALA A 240 -25.59 1.93 10.72
C ALA A 240 -25.97 0.56 10.14
N MET A 241 -25.86 0.40 8.81
CA MET A 241 -25.78 -0.93 8.20
C MET A 241 -24.39 -1.49 8.56
N LYS A 242 -24.33 -2.41 9.52
CA LYS A 242 -23.12 -3.13 9.94
C LYS A 242 -22.49 -3.87 8.74
N GLY A 243 -21.58 -3.20 8.04
CA GLY A 243 -20.61 -3.87 7.19
C GLY A 243 -19.59 -4.56 8.07
N GLU A 244 -19.66 -5.89 8.17
CA GLU A 244 -18.70 -6.70 8.92
C GLU A 244 -17.26 -6.29 8.57
N GLY A 245 -16.53 -5.84 9.58
CA GLY A 245 -15.18 -5.29 9.47
C GLY A 245 -14.26 -6.22 8.69
N ARG A 246 -13.87 -5.76 7.49
CA ARG A 246 -12.75 -6.31 6.72
C ARG A 246 -11.46 -5.79 7.36
N GLY A 247 -10.91 -6.52 8.33
CA GLY A 247 -9.51 -6.41 8.78
C GLY A 247 -8.96 -5.00 9.05
N ARG A 248 -9.80 -4.03 9.43
CA ARG A 248 -9.36 -2.64 9.65
C ARG A 248 -8.97 -2.45 11.12
N MET A 249 -7.82 -1.82 11.34
CA MET A 249 -7.38 -1.43 12.67
C MET A 249 -8.49 -0.68 13.40
N THR A 250 -8.65 -1.00 14.67
CA THR A 250 -9.58 -0.28 15.53
C THR A 250 -8.97 1.05 15.96
N ALA A 251 -9.83 2.04 16.22
CA ALA A 251 -9.41 3.33 16.78
C ALA A 251 -8.60 3.15 18.07
N GLU A 252 -9.01 2.17 18.87
CA GLU A 252 -8.40 1.81 20.15
C GLU A 252 -6.98 1.27 19.97
N ALA A 253 -6.73 0.42 18.97
CA ALA A 253 -5.40 -0.13 18.71
C ALA A 253 -4.43 0.96 18.24
N VAL A 254 -4.89 1.89 17.40
CA VAL A 254 -4.09 3.04 16.96
C VAL A 254 -3.80 3.98 18.12
N ALA A 255 -4.78 4.26 18.98
CA ALA A 255 -4.58 5.06 20.18
C ALA A 255 -3.58 4.39 21.13
N GLU A 256 -3.70 3.09 21.39
CA GLU A 256 -2.76 2.34 22.22
C GLU A 256 -1.33 2.40 21.68
N ALA A 257 -1.15 2.19 20.37
CA ALA A 257 0.14 2.31 19.71
C ALA A 257 0.73 3.72 19.86
N ALA A 258 -0.08 4.76 19.65
CA ALA A 258 0.34 6.15 19.82
C ALA A 258 0.73 6.47 21.28
N GLU A 259 -0.03 5.98 22.26
CA GLU A 259 0.25 6.15 23.68
C GLU A 259 1.56 5.47 24.10
N LYS A 260 1.79 4.23 23.64
CA LYS A 260 3.06 3.52 23.88
C LYS A 260 4.24 4.27 23.27
N ALA A 261 4.09 4.69 22.01
CA ALA A 261 5.11 5.47 21.31
C ALA A 261 5.44 6.77 22.07
N ALA A 262 4.41 7.51 22.49
CA ALA A 262 4.58 8.79 23.18
C ALA A 262 5.21 8.62 24.58
N ARG A 263 5.06 7.46 25.23
CA ARG A 263 5.73 7.12 26.49
C ARG A 263 7.14 6.53 26.32
N GLY A 264 7.58 6.29 25.09
CA GLY A 264 8.89 5.72 24.80
C GLY A 264 8.96 4.19 24.88
N PHE A 265 7.81 3.49 24.89
CA PHE A 265 7.78 2.03 24.88
C PHE A 265 7.77 1.47 23.46
N PRO A 266 8.34 0.27 23.22
CA PRO A 266 8.16 -0.45 21.97
C PRO A 266 6.68 -0.69 21.65
N PHE A 267 6.33 -0.57 20.37
CA PHE A 267 4.95 -0.67 19.92
C PHE A 267 4.86 -1.26 18.50
N GLU A 268 3.76 -1.95 18.23
CA GLU A 268 3.47 -2.52 16.92
C GLU A 268 2.53 -1.59 16.15
N VAL A 269 2.80 -1.42 14.87
CA VAL A 269 1.85 -0.84 13.91
C VAL A 269 1.64 -1.82 12.76
N VAL A 270 0.42 -1.84 12.24
CA VAL A 270 0.06 -2.66 11.07
C VAL A 270 0.05 -1.75 9.84
N TYR A 271 0.23 -2.28 8.64
CA TYR A 271 0.20 -1.48 7.41
C TYR A 271 -0.39 -2.34 6.30
N TYR A 272 -1.52 -1.90 5.75
CA TYR A 272 -2.15 -2.51 4.57
C TYR A 272 -1.77 -1.66 3.35
N PRO A 273 -0.73 -2.04 2.58
CA PRO A 273 -0.28 -1.28 1.42
C PRO A 273 -1.41 -1.02 0.42
N ARG A 274 -1.58 0.24 0.02
CA ARG A 274 -2.60 0.67 -0.94
C ARG A 274 -2.04 1.69 -1.93
N ALA A 275 -2.57 1.68 -3.16
CA ALA A 275 -2.28 2.73 -4.12
C ALA A 275 -2.76 4.09 -3.57
N GLY A 276 -1.91 5.11 -3.61
CA GLY A 276 -2.24 6.46 -3.12
C GLY A 276 -2.12 6.67 -1.61
N TRP A 277 -1.63 5.69 -0.86
CA TRP A 277 -1.56 5.76 0.61
C TRP A 277 -0.45 6.67 1.16
N THR A 278 -0.63 7.17 2.38
CA THR A 278 0.32 8.05 3.08
C THR A 278 1.11 7.25 4.12
N ASP A 279 2.43 7.26 4.00
CA ASP A 279 3.32 6.52 4.90
C ASP A 279 3.43 7.26 6.25
N PHE A 280 2.69 6.79 7.26
CA PHE A 280 2.76 7.32 8.63
C PHE A 280 3.95 6.77 9.43
N VAL A 281 4.66 5.76 8.88
CA VAL A 281 6.01 5.38 9.28
C VAL A 281 6.92 5.70 8.10
N ALA A 282 7.74 6.74 8.26
CA ALA A 282 8.50 7.35 7.19
C ALA A 282 10.00 7.26 7.47
N ARG A 283 10.83 6.97 6.45
CA ARG A 283 12.30 6.94 6.63
C ARG A 283 12.83 8.26 7.18
N ALA A 284 13.67 8.19 8.21
CA ALA A 284 14.19 9.37 8.88
C ALA A 284 14.93 10.32 7.94
N VAL A 285 15.79 9.78 7.06
CA VAL A 285 16.56 10.56 6.09
C VAL A 285 15.67 11.44 5.19
N LEU A 286 14.49 10.95 4.80
CA LEU A 286 13.61 11.69 3.90
C LEU A 286 12.75 12.71 4.63
N VAL A 287 12.36 12.41 5.87
CA VAL A 287 11.66 13.37 6.74
C VAL A 287 12.61 14.50 7.11
N GLU A 288 13.83 14.19 7.54
CA GLU A 288 14.87 15.16 7.89
C GLU A 288 15.19 16.06 6.69
N ALA A 289 15.43 15.48 5.50
CA ALA A 289 15.66 16.23 4.27
C ALA A 289 14.45 17.11 3.87
N GLY A 290 13.23 16.59 4.03
CA GLY A 290 12.01 17.33 3.74
C GLY A 290 11.78 18.51 4.67
N ILE A 291 12.09 18.36 5.97
CA ILE A 291 11.99 19.43 6.97
C ILE A 291 13.11 20.46 6.79
N SER A 292 14.32 20.05 6.38
CA SER A 292 15.42 20.98 6.11
C SER A 292 15.27 21.75 4.80
N THR A 293 14.32 21.36 3.94
CA THR A 293 14.06 22.05 2.67
C THR A 293 13.24 23.30 2.92
N TYR A 294 13.67 24.42 2.33
CA TYR A 294 12.87 25.64 2.29
C TYR A 294 11.74 25.51 1.26
N TRP A 295 10.51 25.36 1.74
CA TRP A 295 9.31 25.30 0.89
C TRP A 295 8.68 26.67 0.74
N ALA A 296 8.59 27.15 -0.49
CA ALA A 296 7.98 28.44 -0.81
C ALA A 296 6.79 28.26 -1.76
N ALA A 297 5.85 29.19 -1.71
CA ALA A 297 4.83 29.31 -2.74
C ALA A 297 5.51 29.49 -4.11
N GLY A 298 5.09 28.70 -5.11
CA GLY A 298 5.70 28.65 -6.43
C GLY A 298 6.73 27.52 -6.63
N THR A 299 7.20 26.83 -5.58
CA THR A 299 8.14 25.71 -5.73
C THR A 299 7.53 24.61 -6.60
N ARG A 300 8.24 24.21 -7.66
CA ARG A 300 7.81 23.14 -8.56
C ARG A 300 8.18 21.78 -7.97
N VAL A 301 7.18 20.90 -7.91
CA VAL A 301 7.30 19.56 -7.35
C VAL A 301 6.84 18.52 -8.35
N LYS A 302 7.32 17.29 -8.19
CA LYS A 302 6.85 16.13 -8.95
C LYS A 302 6.51 15.02 -7.99
N MET A 303 5.35 14.40 -8.18
CA MET A 303 4.90 13.22 -7.45
C MET A 303 4.82 12.05 -8.43
N ALA A 304 5.42 10.92 -8.12
CA ALA A 304 5.09 9.69 -8.84
C ALA A 304 3.86 9.04 -8.20
N VAL A 305 2.97 8.54 -9.05
CA VAL A 305 1.76 7.81 -8.66
C VAL A 305 1.70 6.55 -9.51
N GLU A 306 1.41 5.43 -8.87
CA GLU A 306 1.25 4.16 -9.56
C GLU A 306 0.04 4.24 -10.51
N THR A 307 0.23 3.80 -11.75
CA THR A 307 -0.84 3.73 -12.75
C THR A 307 -1.88 2.68 -12.35
N GLU A 308 -3.09 2.76 -12.92
CA GLU A 308 -4.19 1.83 -12.61
C GLU A 308 -3.84 0.36 -12.85
N ASP A 309 -3.03 0.08 -13.87
CA ASP A 309 -2.50 -1.25 -14.19
C ASP A 309 -1.26 -1.64 -13.36
N SER A 310 -0.81 -0.76 -12.44
CA SER A 310 0.38 -0.92 -11.59
C SER A 310 1.67 -1.28 -12.35
N SER A 311 1.71 -1.01 -13.66
CA SER A 311 2.84 -1.37 -14.51
C SER A 311 3.91 -0.27 -14.55
N ARG A 312 3.52 0.98 -14.24
CA ARG A 312 4.38 2.17 -14.34
C ARG A 312 4.09 3.17 -13.23
N LEU A 313 5.08 4.03 -12.99
CA LEU A 313 4.90 5.26 -12.22
C LEU A 313 4.61 6.41 -13.18
N ALA A 314 3.46 7.04 -13.04
CA ALA A 314 3.12 8.28 -13.71
C ALA A 314 3.61 9.46 -12.88
N TRP A 315 4.42 10.34 -13.48
CA TRP A 315 4.92 11.54 -12.82
C TRP A 315 3.95 12.70 -13.02
N PHE A 316 3.35 13.15 -11.93
CA PHE A 316 2.48 14.33 -11.89
C PHE A 316 3.28 15.54 -11.43
N GLN A 317 3.23 16.61 -12.22
CA GLN A 317 3.85 17.88 -11.85
C GLN A 317 2.88 18.73 -11.04
N GLY A 318 3.38 19.41 -10.03
CA GLY A 318 2.63 20.36 -9.23
C GLY A 318 3.43 21.58 -8.83
N THR A 319 2.73 22.53 -8.22
CA THR A 319 3.29 23.76 -7.67
C THR A 319 2.85 23.89 -6.23
N VAL A 320 3.79 24.11 -5.31
CA VAL A 320 3.51 24.42 -3.91
C VAL A 320 2.78 25.75 -3.85
N MET A 321 1.61 25.77 -3.23
CA MET A 321 0.79 26.97 -3.03
C MET A 321 1.09 27.61 -1.70
N SER A 322 1.26 26.79 -0.67
CA SER A 322 1.61 27.22 0.68
C SER A 322 2.35 26.09 1.41
N ALA A 323 3.16 26.47 2.39
CA ALA A 323 3.81 25.57 3.32
C ALA A 323 3.57 26.13 4.73
N ALA A 324 2.86 25.38 5.56
CA ALA A 324 2.54 25.78 6.91
C ALA A 324 2.45 24.56 7.83
N VAL A 325 3.07 24.68 8.99
CA VAL A 325 2.88 23.75 10.11
C VAL A 325 1.75 24.30 10.97
N PRO A 326 0.83 23.46 11.49
CA PRO A 326 -0.26 23.96 12.34
C PRO A 326 0.29 24.72 13.56
N ASP A 327 -0.20 25.94 13.75
CA ASP A 327 0.09 26.82 14.90
C ASP A 327 -0.97 26.70 16.00
N SER A 328 -2.08 26.04 15.70
CA SER A 328 -3.26 25.89 16.54
C SER A 328 -3.91 24.51 16.35
N GLY A 329 -4.76 24.11 17.29
CA GLY A 329 -5.43 22.80 17.28
C GLY A 329 -4.63 21.69 17.98
N PRO A 330 -4.99 20.41 17.77
CA PRO A 330 -4.41 19.29 18.53
C PRO A 330 -3.02 18.85 18.06
N TRP A 331 -2.60 19.20 16.85
CA TRP A 331 -1.32 18.75 16.23
C TRP A 331 -0.37 19.91 15.95
N ILE A 332 -0.19 20.80 16.93
CA ILE A 332 0.71 21.95 16.81
C ILE A 332 2.14 21.47 16.53
N GLY A 333 2.81 22.07 15.54
CA GLY A 333 4.18 21.71 15.21
C GLY A 333 4.32 20.46 14.33
N SER A 334 3.23 19.82 13.90
CA SER A 334 3.27 18.61 13.07
C SER A 334 3.65 18.93 11.61
N PRO A 335 4.74 18.34 11.05
CA PRO A 335 5.05 18.49 9.63
C PRO A 335 4.19 17.59 8.73
N TRP A 336 3.29 16.80 9.33
CA TRP A 336 2.35 15.99 8.58
C TRP A 336 1.43 16.89 7.74
N ARG A 337 1.38 16.65 6.43
CA ARG A 337 0.54 17.41 5.48
C ARG A 337 0.83 18.92 5.44
N MET A 338 2.05 19.35 5.78
CA MET A 338 2.41 20.78 5.85
C MET A 338 2.41 21.52 4.49
N LEU A 339 2.37 20.80 3.36
CA LEU A 339 2.42 21.39 2.02
C LEU A 339 1.06 21.30 1.33
N GLN A 340 0.57 22.45 0.84
CA GLN A 340 -0.57 22.51 -0.07
C GLN A 340 -0.05 22.61 -1.51
N VAL A 341 -0.42 21.65 -2.37
CA VAL A 341 0.10 21.60 -3.75
C VAL A 341 -1.04 21.58 -4.76
N LYS A 342 -0.90 22.42 -5.79
CA LYS A 342 -1.74 22.42 -6.98
C LYS A 342 -1.13 21.49 -8.04
N VAL A 343 -1.84 20.43 -8.42
CA VAL A 343 -1.38 19.50 -9.45
C VAL A 343 -1.88 19.96 -10.83
N LEU A 344 -0.99 19.97 -11.82
CA LEU A 344 -1.36 20.25 -13.21
C LEU A 344 -1.89 18.95 -13.85
N ARG A 345 -3.20 18.80 -13.96
CA ARG A 345 -3.81 17.86 -14.91
C ARG A 345 -4.35 18.62 -16.12
N ALA A 346 -3.96 18.20 -17.32
CA ALA A 346 -4.74 18.52 -18.51
C ALA A 346 -6.08 17.77 -18.38
N GLN A 347 -7.19 18.52 -18.48
CA GLN A 347 -8.58 18.13 -18.27
C GLN A 347 -9.06 18.10 -16.80
N LEU A 348 -9.72 19.22 -16.45
CA LEU A 348 -10.80 19.41 -15.47
C LEU A 348 -10.70 18.57 -14.19
N PHE A 349 -10.12 19.14 -13.13
CA PHE A 349 -10.50 19.05 -11.71
C PHE A 349 -9.32 19.63 -10.90
N GLU A 350 -9.52 20.75 -10.20
CA GLU A 350 -8.54 21.23 -9.21
C GLU A 350 -8.59 20.29 -8.00
N LEU A 351 -7.61 19.39 -7.90
CA LEU A 351 -7.43 18.58 -6.70
C LEU A 351 -6.37 19.25 -5.82
N TRP A 352 -6.81 19.67 -4.63
CA TRP A 352 -5.93 20.12 -3.56
C TRP A 352 -5.39 18.89 -2.85
N LEU A 353 -4.08 18.67 -2.94
CA LEU A 353 -3.44 17.59 -2.20
C LEU A 353 -2.63 18.19 -1.06
N PHE A 354 -3.00 17.82 0.17
CA PHE A 354 -2.16 18.03 1.34
C PHE A 354 -1.06 16.97 1.32
N ILE A 355 0.15 17.39 1.03
CA ILE A 355 1.27 16.48 0.83
C ILE A 355 1.95 16.26 2.17
N VAL A 356 1.78 15.04 2.70
CA VAL A 356 2.74 14.44 3.62
C VAL A 356 4.09 14.43 2.90
N ILE A 357 5.20 14.73 3.58
CA ILE A 357 6.54 14.39 3.08
C ILE A 357 6.55 12.88 2.81
N ARG A 358 6.16 12.49 1.60
CA ARG A 358 5.97 11.09 1.23
C ARG A 358 7.37 10.47 1.21
N ALA A 359 7.69 9.66 2.21
CA ALA A 359 8.97 8.96 2.34
C ALA A 359 9.24 7.92 1.23
N SER A 360 8.29 7.69 0.34
CA SER A 360 8.45 6.85 -0.83
C SER A 360 8.76 7.63 -2.11
N PHE A 361 8.66 8.98 -2.08
CA PHE A 361 8.81 9.80 -3.28
C PHE A 361 9.89 10.86 -3.09
N ILE A 362 10.93 10.75 -3.91
CA ILE A 362 11.97 11.78 -4.03
C ILE A 362 11.31 13.04 -4.58
N TRP A 363 11.07 14.02 -3.72
CA TRP A 363 10.74 15.37 -4.13
C TRP A 363 12.01 16.03 -4.65
N ARG A 364 12.24 16.00 -5.97
CA ARG A 364 13.29 16.83 -6.56
C ARG A 364 12.73 18.21 -6.81
N VAL A 365 13.29 19.21 -6.13
CA VAL A 365 13.19 20.60 -6.57
C VAL A 365 13.76 20.63 -7.99
N VAL A 366 12.94 21.03 -8.96
CA VAL A 366 13.40 21.21 -10.33
C VAL A 366 14.20 22.51 -10.35
N ASP A 367 15.51 22.43 -10.13
CA ASP A 367 16.40 23.57 -10.31
C ASP A 367 16.53 23.88 -11.81
N ARG A 368 16.53 25.17 -12.17
CA ARG A 368 16.66 25.64 -13.56
C ARG A 368 18.13 25.70 -14.03
N SER A 369 19.03 25.00 -13.35
CA SER A 369 20.48 25.08 -13.56
C SER A 369 21.06 23.89 -14.36
N SER A 370 20.30 23.29 -15.26
CA SER A 370 20.85 22.40 -16.30
C SER A 370 20.06 22.61 -17.59
N LYS A 371 20.69 23.34 -18.51
CA LYS A 371 20.27 23.49 -19.91
C LYS A 371 20.47 22.19 -20.67
#